data_AF-D2VX05-F1
#
_entry.id   AF-D2VX05-F1
#
_cell.length_a   1.000
_cell.length_b   1.000
_cell.length_c   1.000
_cell.angle_alpha   90.00
_cell.angle_beta   90.00
_cell.angle_gamma   90.00
#
_symmetry.space_group_name_H-M   'P 1'
#
loop_
_entity.id
_entity.type
_entity.pdbx_description
1 polymer ?
#
loop_
_entity_poly.entity_id
_entity_poly.type
_entity_poly.pdbx_seq_one_letter_code
_entity_poly.pdbx_strand_id
1 'polypeptide(L)'
;MTNISSSENIDTSQHVSYEMKIVSPPTGSNLTSLTSQTTIDIVDIDNQMAKRDSIHKQKSLPSSLKTPRSSSVTKFYNKAFKIHTCCGILELNCLKLTSMIALSISTVAFCLLLAAISVNYSIVTNLYNNVQVLQTDASYYRDLMKLSCRVSAVSEYNRTLSLQYTDLFMTYHDKYYEVLNVLLVSVPDNVVYSKRNNMSREDVRSRKAVKVELSVVDMVRASNYTQAINTLDSSLYQYYLAGYPEEVQPVLDYVINMQNLIADEDLATTLISLIILVVSMVIVIPVLVAYIALSVRKDTTKEKQLRQVKKYMLMDTINDPALSEKFKEFCKIERSEENFLLLEKISDYKKLCERSFEIQVFLYDTDILSGSDQFSETTTSSNEDASKKKKGKKGFTEKDLYDIEKKKFEIAFEIHTDFLDVRGERSVNTSKQIADNVKQSLDYFAKGENESLPENLFEIVECEMCVLMMDTHHRFKVVYEQQLKEKRKILTTIKRKIENRK
;
A
#
# COMPACT_ATOMS: atom_id res chain seq x y z
N MET A 1 -59.31 27.07 62.21
CA MET A 1 -58.59 26.03 62.96
C MET A 1 -58.09 25.01 61.96
N THR A 2 -56.79 24.79 62.01
CA THR A 2 -55.89 24.43 60.91
C THR A 2 -55.52 22.96 60.95
N ASN A 3 -55.56 22.30 59.80
CA ASN A 3 -54.78 21.09 59.55
C ASN A 3 -54.21 21.15 58.13
N ILE A 4 -52.88 21.12 58.06
CA ILE A 4 -52.05 21.24 56.87
C ILE A 4 -51.63 19.81 56.49
N SER A 5 -51.93 19.41 55.26
CA SER A 5 -51.42 18.19 54.64
C SER A 5 -50.57 18.59 53.44
N SER A 6 -49.24 18.43 53.56
CA SER A 6 -48.27 18.57 52.48
C SER A 6 -47.60 17.22 52.24
N SER A 7 -47.85 16.68 51.06
CA SER A 7 -47.25 15.47 50.50
C SER A 7 -45.97 15.81 49.74
N GLU A 8 -44.83 15.30 50.19
CA GLU A 8 -43.57 15.27 49.45
C GLU A 8 -43.28 13.84 49.00
N ASN A 9 -43.31 13.63 47.68
CA ASN A 9 -42.75 12.46 47.00
C ASN A 9 -41.35 12.83 46.52
N ILE A 10 -40.34 12.09 46.97
CA ILE A 10 -38.96 12.20 46.50
C ILE A 10 -38.75 11.10 45.45
N ASP A 11 -38.82 11.50 44.18
CA ASP A 11 -38.34 10.71 43.04
C ASP A 11 -36.83 10.90 42.91
N THR A 12 -36.08 9.80 43.01
CA THR A 12 -34.62 9.78 42.79
C THR A 12 -34.28 8.69 41.79
N SER A 13 -33.98 9.08 40.54
CA SER A 13 -32.83 8.58 39.76
C SER A 13 -32.96 9.02 38.30
N GLN A 14 -32.20 10.04 37.95
CA GLN A 14 -31.92 10.43 36.57
C GLN A 14 -30.91 9.44 35.98
N HIS A 15 -31.33 8.67 34.99
CA HIS A 15 -30.43 7.92 34.10
C HIS A 15 -30.21 8.78 32.84
N VAL A 16 -29.03 9.38 32.73
CA VAL A 16 -28.61 10.19 31.57
C VAL A 16 -28.16 9.25 30.46
N SER A 17 -29.01 9.07 29.45
CA SER A 17 -28.68 8.37 28.20
C SER A 17 -28.15 9.39 27.19
N TYR A 18 -26.88 9.30 26.80
CA TYR A 18 -26.34 10.05 25.66
C TYR A 18 -26.67 9.31 24.36
N GLU A 19 -27.71 9.78 23.68
CA GLU A 19 -28.06 9.36 22.30
C GLU A 19 -27.39 10.35 21.33
N MET A 20 -26.37 9.88 20.60
CA MET A 20 -25.60 10.70 19.66
C MET A 20 -26.36 10.77 18.33
N LYS A 21 -27.18 11.82 18.18
CA LYS A 21 -27.97 12.12 16.97
C LYS A 21 -27.10 12.84 15.94
N ILE A 22 -26.71 12.14 14.87
CA ILE A 22 -26.01 12.75 13.74
C ILE A 22 -27.03 13.58 12.93
N VAL A 23 -26.79 14.89 12.90
CA VAL A 23 -27.55 15.89 12.14
C VAL A 23 -26.97 15.97 10.73
N SER A 24 -27.77 15.62 9.72
CA SER A 24 -27.47 15.90 8.31
C SER A 24 -27.94 17.31 7.94
N PRO A 25 -27.18 18.10 7.16
CA PRO A 25 -27.62 19.41 6.70
C PRO A 25 -28.57 19.31 5.49
N PRO A 26 -29.46 20.31 5.29
CA PRO A 26 -30.37 20.35 4.15
C PRO A 26 -29.66 20.97 2.94
N THR A 27 -29.81 20.38 1.76
CA THR A 27 -29.48 21.08 0.51
C THR A 27 -30.59 20.85 -0.50
N GLY A 28 -31.43 21.87 -0.66
CA GLY A 28 -32.27 22.02 -1.83
C GLY A 28 -31.67 23.11 -2.71
N SER A 29 -31.59 22.86 -4.02
CA SER A 29 -32.07 23.78 -5.06
C SER A 29 -31.66 23.27 -6.44
N ASN A 30 -32.67 23.15 -7.30
CA ASN A 30 -32.57 22.96 -8.74
C ASN A 30 -31.70 24.04 -9.40
N LEU A 31 -30.86 23.67 -10.36
CA LEU A 31 -30.63 24.50 -11.54
C LEU A 31 -30.16 23.66 -12.74
N THR A 32 -30.97 23.75 -13.79
CA THR A 32 -30.77 23.32 -15.16
C THR A 32 -29.58 24.01 -15.83
N SER A 33 -28.72 23.24 -16.50
CA SER A 33 -28.00 23.74 -17.68
C SER A 33 -27.70 22.59 -18.65
N LEU A 34 -28.29 22.69 -19.84
CA LEU A 34 -27.97 21.91 -21.03
C LEU A 34 -26.46 21.90 -21.29
N THR A 35 -25.89 20.73 -21.55
CA THR A 35 -24.64 20.63 -22.31
C THR A 35 -24.74 19.43 -23.25
N SER A 36 -24.87 19.73 -24.53
CA SER A 36 -24.90 18.78 -25.64
C SER A 36 -23.56 18.03 -25.71
N GLN A 37 -23.55 16.74 -25.38
CA GLN A 37 -22.46 15.84 -25.72
C GLN A 37 -22.79 15.13 -27.03
N THR A 38 -22.00 15.42 -28.05
CA THR A 38 -21.94 14.68 -29.31
C THR A 38 -21.10 13.43 -29.07
N THR A 39 -21.76 12.28 -28.90
CA THR A 39 -21.12 10.96 -28.91
C THR A 39 -20.69 10.63 -30.34
N ILE A 40 -19.39 10.56 -30.57
CA ILE A 40 -18.81 9.91 -31.75
C ILE A 40 -18.37 8.52 -31.30
N ASP A 41 -19.14 7.51 -31.69
CA ASP A 41 -18.79 6.10 -31.52
C ASP A 41 -17.56 5.77 -32.36
N ILE A 42 -16.43 5.51 -31.71
CA ILE A 42 -15.25 4.91 -32.32
C ILE A 42 -15.38 3.40 -32.15
N VAL A 43 -15.76 2.74 -33.26
CA VAL A 43 -15.76 1.30 -33.41
C VAL A 43 -14.31 0.81 -33.45
N ASP A 44 -13.90 0.08 -32.42
CA ASP A 44 -12.64 -0.67 -32.38
C ASP A 44 -12.74 -1.85 -33.36
N ILE A 45 -12.02 -1.76 -34.48
CA ILE A 45 -11.83 -2.87 -35.42
C ILE A 45 -10.48 -3.52 -35.07
N ASP A 46 -10.56 -4.53 -34.23
CA ASP A 46 -9.50 -5.50 -33.99
C ASP A 46 -9.35 -6.34 -35.27
N ASN A 47 -8.19 -6.22 -35.94
CA ASN A 47 -7.92 -6.96 -37.17
C ASN A 47 -6.61 -7.72 -37.06
N GLN A 48 -6.78 -9.03 -36.93
CA GLN A 48 -5.79 -10.07 -36.88
C GLN A 48 -4.76 -9.94 -38.02
N MET A 49 -3.48 -9.86 -37.66
CA MET A 49 -2.38 -9.99 -38.62
C MET A 49 -2.26 -11.44 -39.11
N ALA A 50 -2.76 -11.67 -40.32
CA ALA A 50 -2.44 -12.84 -41.11
C ALA A 50 -0.98 -12.81 -41.58
N LYS A 51 -0.30 -13.94 -41.32
CA LYS A 51 0.74 -14.61 -42.12
C LYS A 51 0.99 -13.96 -43.49
N ARG A 52 2.23 -13.55 -43.76
CA ARG A 52 2.68 -13.31 -45.13
C ARG A 52 4.06 -13.89 -45.36
N ASP A 53 4.12 -14.61 -46.48
CA ASP A 53 5.18 -15.48 -46.93
C ASP A 53 6.48 -14.74 -47.26
N SER A 54 7.55 -15.51 -47.05
CA SER A 54 8.89 -15.35 -47.60
C SER A 54 8.89 -15.19 -49.11
N ILE A 55 9.64 -14.21 -49.65
CA ILE A 55 10.43 -14.32 -50.90
C ILE A 55 11.36 -13.10 -51.02
N HIS A 56 12.60 -13.39 -51.42
CA HIS A 56 13.69 -12.50 -51.89
C HIS A 56 14.44 -11.58 -50.90
N LYS A 57 15.55 -12.12 -50.36
CA LYS A 57 16.71 -11.35 -49.88
C LYS A 57 17.63 -10.98 -51.05
N GLN A 58 17.73 -9.69 -51.38
CA GLN A 58 18.93 -9.11 -51.99
C GLN A 58 19.94 -8.81 -50.89
N LYS A 59 21.20 -9.21 -51.13
CA LYS A 59 22.35 -8.93 -50.25
C LYS A 59 22.70 -7.45 -50.32
N SER A 60 22.45 -6.70 -49.24
CA SER A 60 23.16 -5.45 -48.94
C SER A 60 24.17 -5.71 -47.82
N LEU A 61 25.38 -5.19 -48.02
CA LEU A 61 26.52 -5.28 -47.11
C LEU A 61 26.23 -4.52 -45.81
N PRO A 62 26.57 -5.07 -44.62
CA PRO A 62 26.44 -4.34 -43.36
C PRO A 62 27.70 -3.50 -43.10
N SER A 63 27.59 -2.17 -43.26
CA SER A 63 28.55 -1.22 -42.68
C SER A 63 28.23 -1.02 -41.19
N SER A 64 28.78 -1.89 -40.35
CA SER A 64 28.72 -1.78 -38.89
C SER A 64 29.85 -0.88 -38.39
N LEU A 65 29.52 0.38 -38.10
CA LEU A 65 30.32 1.24 -37.23
C LEU A 65 30.16 0.71 -35.81
N LYS A 66 31.17 -0.04 -35.36
CA LYS A 66 31.35 -0.42 -33.95
C LYS A 66 31.96 0.78 -33.22
N THR A 67 31.19 1.43 -32.35
CA THR A 67 31.74 2.24 -31.27
C THR A 67 32.13 1.33 -30.10
N PRO A 68 33.38 1.40 -29.61
CA PRO A 68 33.74 0.81 -28.33
C PRO A 68 33.54 1.87 -27.25
N ARG A 69 32.71 1.61 -26.24
CA ARG A 69 32.91 2.28 -24.96
C ARG A 69 32.60 1.37 -23.78
N SER A 70 33.72 1.03 -23.14
CA SER A 70 33.88 0.50 -21.80
C SER A 70 32.91 1.13 -20.81
N SER A 71 32.14 0.27 -20.13
CA SER A 71 31.98 0.37 -18.67
C SER A 71 31.62 -1.03 -18.16
N SER A 72 32.62 -1.70 -17.60
CA SER A 72 32.49 -2.95 -16.86
C SER A 72 31.77 -2.70 -15.53
N VAL A 73 30.46 -2.51 -15.59
CA VAL A 73 29.59 -2.62 -14.41
C VAL A 73 28.90 -3.97 -14.53
N THR A 74 29.11 -4.80 -13.50
CA THR A 74 28.59 -6.14 -13.30
C THR A 74 27.30 -6.43 -14.09
N LYS A 75 27.44 -7.18 -15.19
CA LYS A 75 26.32 -7.78 -15.93
C LYS A 75 25.65 -8.84 -15.05
N PHE A 76 24.87 -8.42 -14.06
CA PHE A 76 23.85 -9.29 -13.50
C PHE A 76 22.86 -9.55 -14.64
N TYR A 77 22.98 -10.73 -15.24
CA TYR A 77 22.04 -11.23 -16.23
C TYR A 77 20.66 -11.22 -15.58
N ASN A 78 19.85 -10.21 -15.89
CA ASN A 78 18.41 -10.18 -15.61
C ASN A 78 17.74 -11.27 -16.44
N LYS A 79 17.92 -12.55 -16.06
CA LYS A 79 17.05 -13.62 -16.50
C LYS A 79 15.70 -13.34 -15.87
N ALA A 80 14.79 -12.76 -16.65
CA ALA A 80 13.39 -12.68 -16.28
C ALA A 80 12.89 -14.12 -16.09
N PHE A 81 12.48 -14.47 -14.88
CA PHE A 81 11.86 -15.76 -14.61
C PHE A 81 10.46 -15.71 -15.20
N LYS A 82 10.20 -16.53 -16.22
CA LYS A 82 8.86 -16.66 -16.81
C LYS A 82 8.17 -17.84 -16.12
N ILE A 83 7.15 -17.56 -15.33
CA ILE A 83 6.30 -18.60 -14.74
C ILE A 83 5.04 -18.70 -15.60
N HIS A 84 4.80 -19.89 -16.15
CA HIS A 84 3.55 -20.18 -16.85
C HIS A 84 2.48 -20.47 -15.80
N THR A 85 1.56 -19.54 -15.61
CA THR A 85 0.37 -19.72 -14.78
C THR A 85 -0.84 -19.99 -15.67
N CYS A 86 -1.92 -20.54 -15.10
CA CYS A 86 -3.20 -20.74 -15.80
C CYS A 86 -3.78 -19.44 -16.40
N CYS A 87 -3.35 -18.27 -15.92
CA CYS A 87 -3.76 -16.95 -16.44
C CYS A 87 -2.71 -16.29 -17.36
N GLY A 88 -1.70 -17.03 -17.84
CA GLY A 88 -0.69 -16.53 -18.78
C GLY A 88 0.75 -16.60 -18.27
N ILE A 89 1.66 -16.00 -19.04
CA ILE A 89 3.11 -16.01 -18.77
C ILE A 89 3.45 -14.81 -17.89
N LEU A 90 3.76 -15.07 -16.62
CA LEU A 90 4.12 -14.03 -15.66
C LEU A 90 5.64 -13.86 -15.65
N GLU A 91 6.13 -12.73 -16.16
CA GLU A 91 7.55 -12.38 -16.10
C GLU A 91 7.88 -11.72 -14.75
N LEU A 92 8.45 -12.52 -13.86
CA LEU A 92 8.93 -12.10 -12.56
C LEU A 92 10.39 -11.66 -12.67
N ASN A 93 10.62 -10.38 -12.33
CA ASN A 93 11.95 -9.91 -11.98
C ASN A 93 12.26 -10.38 -10.55
N CYS A 94 13.53 -10.60 -10.21
CA CYS A 94 13.99 -10.99 -8.86
C CYS A 94 13.35 -10.13 -7.74
N LEU A 95 13.17 -8.82 -8.00
CA LEU A 95 12.48 -7.92 -7.08
C LEU A 95 10.99 -8.25 -6.90
N LYS A 96 10.28 -8.61 -7.98
CA LYS A 96 8.87 -9.06 -7.89
C LYS A 96 8.78 -10.41 -7.17
N LEU A 97 9.74 -11.30 -7.39
CA LEU A 97 9.78 -12.61 -6.75
C LEU A 97 10.01 -12.48 -5.23
N THR A 98 10.99 -11.69 -4.82
CA THR A 98 11.26 -11.40 -3.40
C THR A 98 10.07 -10.73 -2.71
N SER A 99 9.40 -9.80 -3.40
CA SER A 99 8.14 -9.20 -2.92
C SER A 99 7.01 -10.23 -2.77
N MET A 100 6.80 -11.10 -3.76
CA MET A 100 5.80 -12.17 -3.67
C MET A 100 6.09 -13.15 -2.52
N ILE A 101 7.36 -13.50 -2.30
CA ILE A 101 7.77 -14.34 -1.18
C ILE A 101 7.51 -13.62 0.16
N ALA A 102 7.89 -12.35 0.28
CA ALA A 102 7.66 -11.56 1.48
C ALA A 102 6.17 -11.41 1.80
N LEU A 103 5.33 -11.16 0.78
CA LEU A 103 3.88 -11.11 0.93
C LEU A 103 3.31 -12.48 1.33
N SER A 104 3.73 -13.57 0.68
CA SER A 104 3.29 -14.92 1.05
C SER A 104 3.65 -15.29 2.50
N ILE A 105 4.89 -14.99 2.93
CA ILE A 105 5.32 -15.21 4.32
C ILE A 105 4.46 -14.39 5.29
N SER A 106 4.21 -13.11 4.96
CA SER A 106 3.37 -12.24 5.78
C SER A 106 1.94 -12.78 5.87
N THR A 107 1.34 -13.22 4.76
CA THR A 107 0.00 -13.82 4.73
C THR A 107 -0.06 -15.08 5.59
N VAL A 108 0.92 -15.98 5.47
CA VAL A 108 0.98 -17.19 6.31
C VAL A 108 1.10 -16.83 7.79
N ALA A 109 1.95 -15.86 8.14
CA ALA A 109 2.08 -15.38 9.52
C ALA A 109 0.77 -14.81 10.07
N PHE A 110 0.03 -14.02 9.28
CA PHE A 110 -1.29 -13.51 9.66
C PHE A 110 -2.33 -14.61 9.83
N CYS A 111 -2.34 -15.63 8.96
CA CYS A 111 -3.23 -16.78 9.10
C CYS A 111 -2.94 -17.57 10.38
N LEU A 112 -1.66 -17.79 10.71
CA LEU A 112 -1.27 -18.48 11.95
C LEU A 112 -1.65 -17.66 13.19
N LEU A 113 -1.46 -16.34 13.15
CA LEU A 113 -1.86 -15.44 14.22
C LEU A 113 -3.38 -15.46 14.43
N LEU A 114 -4.17 -15.42 13.36
CA LEU A 114 -5.62 -15.48 13.42
C LEU A 114 -6.12 -16.84 13.95
N ALA A 115 -5.47 -17.94 13.57
CA ALA A 115 -5.75 -19.26 14.12
C ALA A 115 -5.45 -19.32 15.62
N ALA A 116 -4.31 -18.77 16.06
CA ALA A 116 -3.93 -18.73 17.47
C ALA A 116 -4.94 -17.91 18.31
N ILE A 117 -5.35 -16.73 17.84
CA ILE A 117 -6.39 -15.92 18.49
C ILE A 117 -7.71 -16.67 18.56
N SER A 118 -8.10 -17.35 17.48
CA SER A 118 -9.36 -18.10 17.43
C SER A 118 -9.37 -19.28 18.41
N VAL A 119 -8.25 -20.02 18.51
CA VAL A 119 -8.10 -21.12 19.47
C VAL A 119 -8.13 -20.59 20.89
N ASN A 120 -7.39 -19.52 21.20
CA ASN A 120 -7.40 -18.89 22.52
C ASN A 120 -8.79 -18.42 22.91
N TYR A 121 -9.49 -17.72 22.01
CA TYR A 121 -10.86 -17.28 22.25
C TYR A 121 -11.81 -18.44 22.53
N SER A 122 -11.68 -19.55 21.80
CA SER A 122 -12.47 -20.76 22.02
C SER A 122 -12.22 -21.37 23.41
N ILE A 123 -10.95 -21.46 23.84
CA ILE A 123 -10.56 -21.98 25.16
C ILE A 123 -11.13 -21.09 26.27
N VAL A 124 -10.90 -19.77 26.19
CA VAL A 124 -11.39 -18.81 27.19
C VAL A 124 -12.92 -18.84 27.26
N THR A 125 -13.61 -18.85 26.12
CA THR A 125 -15.08 -18.91 26.09
C THR A 125 -15.59 -20.21 26.73
N ASN A 126 -14.94 -21.34 26.47
CA ASN A 126 -15.32 -22.62 27.09
C ASN A 126 -15.12 -22.58 28.62
N LEU A 127 -13.96 -22.10 29.07
CA LEU A 127 -13.67 -21.94 30.50
C LEU A 127 -14.66 -20.98 31.18
N TYR A 128 -14.94 -19.84 30.55
CA TYR A 128 -15.88 -18.84 31.04
C TYR A 128 -17.29 -19.43 31.17
N ASN A 129 -17.77 -20.16 30.16
CA ASN A 129 -19.08 -20.81 30.22
C ASN A 129 -19.17 -21.85 31.35
N ASN A 130 -18.08 -22.58 31.63
CA ASN A 130 -18.06 -23.57 32.72
C ASN A 130 -18.03 -22.91 34.11
N VAL A 131 -17.44 -21.72 34.22
CA VAL A 131 -17.24 -21.04 35.51
C VAL A 131 -18.29 -19.96 35.80
N GLN A 132 -18.90 -19.36 34.79
CA GLN A 132 -20.00 -18.41 34.97
C GLN A 132 -21.23 -19.04 35.63
N VAL A 133 -21.42 -20.36 35.45
CA VAL A 133 -22.47 -21.14 36.14
C VAL A 133 -22.22 -21.21 37.66
N LEU A 134 -20.98 -21.00 38.09
CA LEU A 134 -20.58 -21.03 39.51
C LEU A 134 -20.78 -19.65 40.14
N GLN A 135 -22.03 -19.34 40.50
CA GLN A 135 -22.33 -18.13 41.26
C GLN A 135 -21.77 -18.23 42.69
N THR A 136 -21.02 -17.22 43.13
CA THR A 136 -20.44 -17.14 44.49
C THR A 136 -21.36 -16.44 45.49
N ASP A 137 -22.58 -16.06 45.06
CA ASP A 137 -23.58 -15.33 45.85
C ASP A 137 -24.16 -16.10 47.04
N ALA A 138 -23.80 -17.38 47.21
CA ALA A 138 -24.30 -18.19 48.32
C ALA A 138 -23.95 -17.59 49.69
N SER A 139 -22.78 -16.96 49.86
CA SER A 139 -22.46 -16.26 51.12
C SER A 139 -23.37 -15.05 51.35
N TYR A 140 -23.62 -14.28 50.29
CA TYR A 140 -24.51 -13.13 50.35
C TYR A 140 -25.93 -13.53 50.73
N TYR A 141 -26.50 -14.55 50.06
CA TYR A 141 -27.83 -15.05 50.40
C TYR A 141 -27.88 -15.63 51.82
N ARG A 142 -26.81 -16.31 52.26
CA ARG A 142 -26.76 -16.84 53.62
C ARG A 142 -26.82 -15.73 54.67
N ASP A 143 -26.09 -14.64 54.47
CA ASP A 143 -26.09 -13.54 55.44
C ASP A 143 -27.41 -12.79 55.44
N LEU A 144 -28.05 -12.63 54.28
CA LEU A 144 -29.42 -12.11 54.19
C LEU A 144 -30.45 -13.02 54.86
N MET A 145 -30.30 -14.36 54.78
CA MET A 145 -31.13 -15.29 55.54
C MET A 145 -30.97 -15.07 57.04
N LYS A 146 -29.73 -15.06 57.56
CA LYS A 146 -29.47 -14.86 59.01
C LYS A 146 -30.08 -13.54 59.49
N LEU A 147 -29.88 -12.46 58.73
CA LEU A 147 -30.41 -11.14 59.03
C LEU A 147 -31.94 -11.15 59.03
N SER A 148 -32.57 -11.68 57.97
CA SER A 148 -34.04 -11.72 57.85
C SER A 148 -34.68 -12.54 58.95
N CYS A 149 -34.10 -13.69 59.30
CA CYS A 149 -34.55 -14.52 60.41
C CYS A 149 -34.53 -13.73 61.73
N ARG A 150 -33.38 -13.11 62.05
CA ARG A 150 -33.21 -12.34 63.29
C ARG A 150 -34.15 -11.14 63.36
N VAL A 151 -34.29 -10.37 62.27
CA VAL A 151 -35.20 -9.22 62.23
C VAL A 151 -36.66 -9.67 62.38
N SER A 152 -37.06 -10.79 61.77
CA SER A 152 -38.41 -11.33 61.94
C SER A 152 -38.73 -11.70 63.39
N ALA A 153 -37.76 -12.26 64.12
CA ALA A 153 -37.90 -12.67 65.51
C ALA A 153 -37.95 -11.48 66.48
N VAL A 154 -37.18 -10.41 66.22
CA VAL A 154 -37.07 -9.23 67.11
C VAL A 154 -38.21 -8.22 66.90
N SER A 155 -38.88 -8.24 65.74
CA SER A 155 -39.92 -7.24 65.39
C SER A 155 -41.29 -7.49 66.06
N GLU A 156 -41.31 -7.93 67.33
CA GLU A 156 -42.52 -8.31 68.09
C GLU A 156 -43.63 -7.24 68.06
N TYR A 157 -43.24 -5.96 68.13
CA TYR A 157 -44.19 -4.83 68.14
C TYR A 157 -44.92 -4.61 66.81
N ASN A 158 -44.46 -5.20 65.71
CA ASN A 158 -45.04 -5.05 64.39
C ASN A 158 -45.09 -6.40 63.66
N ARG A 159 -46.18 -7.14 63.88
CA ARG A 159 -46.44 -8.44 63.25
C ARG A 159 -46.33 -8.40 61.72
N THR A 160 -46.80 -7.34 61.08
CA THR A 160 -46.73 -7.19 59.62
C THR A 160 -45.29 -7.18 59.14
N LEU A 161 -44.42 -6.41 59.83
CA LEU A 161 -42.99 -6.36 59.53
C LEU A 161 -42.31 -7.71 59.78
N SER A 162 -42.62 -8.38 60.89
CA SER A 162 -42.10 -9.72 61.18
C SER A 162 -42.42 -10.72 60.07
N LEU A 163 -43.69 -10.75 59.61
CA LEU A 163 -44.11 -11.65 58.54
C LEU A 163 -43.43 -11.31 57.20
N GLN A 164 -43.25 -10.03 56.88
CA GLN A 164 -42.52 -9.62 55.68
C GLN A 164 -41.07 -10.14 55.69
N TYR A 165 -40.37 -10.04 56.83
CA TYR A 165 -39.01 -10.58 56.94
C TYR A 165 -38.97 -12.11 56.98
N THR A 166 -40.02 -12.77 57.47
CA THR A 166 -40.20 -14.21 57.32
C THR A 166 -40.31 -14.61 55.84
N ASP A 167 -41.06 -13.87 55.03
CA ASP A 167 -41.19 -14.16 53.59
C ASP A 167 -39.88 -13.88 52.84
N LEU A 168 -39.16 -12.83 53.21
CA LEU A 168 -37.81 -12.56 52.72
C LEU A 168 -36.84 -13.69 53.09
N PHE A 169 -36.90 -14.22 54.31
CA PHE A 169 -36.11 -15.37 54.72
C PHE A 169 -36.34 -16.57 53.81
N MET A 170 -37.60 -16.93 53.53
CA MET A 170 -37.93 -18.06 52.64
C MET A 170 -37.42 -17.81 51.22
N THR A 171 -37.54 -16.58 50.72
CA THR A 171 -37.01 -16.20 49.40
C THR A 171 -35.49 -16.39 49.33
N TYR A 172 -34.75 -15.93 50.35
CA TYR A 172 -33.30 -16.11 50.39
C TYR A 172 -32.88 -17.54 50.68
N HIS A 173 -33.67 -18.30 51.42
CA HIS A 173 -33.48 -19.72 51.66
C HIS A 173 -33.47 -20.50 50.33
N ASP A 174 -34.46 -20.26 49.48
CA ASP A 174 -34.58 -20.98 48.21
C ASP A 174 -33.43 -20.63 47.27
N LYS A 175 -33.09 -19.33 47.15
CA LYS A 175 -31.93 -18.87 46.38
C LYS A 175 -30.60 -19.41 46.90
N TYR A 176 -30.42 -19.44 48.22
CA TYR A 176 -29.21 -19.98 48.84
C TYR A 176 -29.02 -21.45 48.49
N TYR A 177 -30.06 -22.28 48.60
CA TYR A 177 -29.96 -23.69 48.27
C TYR A 177 -29.88 -23.97 46.79
N GLU A 178 -30.52 -23.16 45.94
CA GLU A 178 -30.34 -23.21 44.49
C GLU A 178 -28.86 -23.07 44.13
N VAL A 179 -28.24 -21.96 44.56
CA VAL A 179 -26.80 -21.70 44.29
C VAL A 179 -25.92 -22.76 44.94
N LEU A 180 -26.17 -23.11 46.21
CA LEU A 180 -25.34 -24.08 46.92
C LEU A 180 -25.43 -25.49 46.28
N ASN A 181 -26.59 -25.90 45.78
CA ASN A 181 -26.73 -27.20 45.12
C ASN A 181 -25.95 -27.25 43.81
N VAL A 182 -25.96 -26.16 43.02
CA VAL A 182 -25.14 -26.06 41.81
C VAL A 182 -23.66 -26.17 42.16
N LEU A 183 -23.20 -25.42 43.17
CA LEU A 183 -21.80 -25.46 43.62
C LEU A 183 -21.37 -26.85 44.10
N LEU A 184 -22.21 -27.53 44.90
CA LEU A 184 -21.90 -28.86 45.45
C LEU A 184 -21.81 -29.97 44.39
N VAL A 185 -22.44 -29.79 43.23
CA VAL A 185 -22.35 -30.72 42.10
C VAL A 185 -21.10 -30.45 41.26
N SER A 186 -20.71 -29.18 41.13
CA SER A 186 -19.60 -28.77 40.28
C SER A 186 -18.23 -28.82 40.96
N VAL A 187 -18.18 -28.80 42.28
CA VAL A 187 -16.93 -28.80 43.05
C VAL A 187 -16.47 -30.24 43.34
N PRO A 188 -15.16 -30.54 43.24
CA PRO A 188 -14.61 -31.86 43.56
C PRO A 188 -14.95 -32.35 44.98
N ASP A 189 -15.16 -33.66 45.11
CA ASP A 189 -15.60 -34.32 46.34
C ASP A 189 -14.67 -34.10 47.55
N ASN A 190 -13.37 -33.90 47.31
CA ASN A 190 -12.37 -33.64 48.35
C ASN A 190 -12.50 -32.25 48.99
N VAL A 191 -13.13 -31.28 48.32
CA VAL A 191 -13.38 -29.93 48.84
C VAL A 191 -14.70 -29.88 49.64
N VAL A 192 -15.68 -30.71 49.27
CA VAL A 192 -16.98 -30.76 49.94
C VAL A 192 -16.85 -31.42 51.32
N TYR A 193 -17.04 -30.63 52.39
CA TYR A 193 -16.84 -31.07 53.78
C TYR A 193 -17.59 -32.37 54.14
N SER A 194 -18.85 -32.51 53.70
CA SER A 194 -19.66 -33.68 54.03
C SER A 194 -19.11 -34.96 53.39
N LYS A 195 -18.65 -34.87 52.14
CA LYS A 195 -18.06 -35.99 51.39
C LYS A 195 -16.68 -36.32 51.95
N ARG A 196 -15.83 -35.31 52.20
CA ARG A 196 -14.50 -35.46 52.80
C ARG A 196 -14.53 -36.19 54.15
N ASN A 197 -15.53 -35.92 54.98
CA ASN A 197 -15.67 -36.50 56.31
C ASN A 197 -16.64 -37.70 56.36
N ASN A 198 -17.10 -38.23 55.22
CA ASN A 198 -18.06 -39.34 55.14
C ASN A 198 -19.33 -39.15 56.00
N MET A 199 -19.87 -37.94 56.04
CA MET A 199 -21.07 -37.61 56.80
C MET A 199 -22.24 -37.27 55.88
N SER A 200 -23.46 -37.58 56.35
CA SER A 200 -24.67 -37.17 55.63
C SER A 200 -24.79 -35.65 55.61
N ARG A 201 -25.33 -35.10 54.52
CA ARG A 201 -25.58 -33.66 54.39
C ARG A 201 -26.51 -33.13 55.48
N GLU A 202 -27.37 -33.98 56.04
CA GLU A 202 -28.27 -33.62 57.15
C GLU A 202 -27.53 -33.47 58.50
N ASP A 203 -26.35 -34.08 58.63
CA ASP A 203 -25.58 -34.09 59.87
C ASP A 203 -24.64 -32.89 60.02
N VAL A 204 -24.36 -32.22 58.91
CA VAL A 204 -23.55 -31.01 58.78
C VAL A 204 -24.13 -29.88 59.64
N ARG A 205 -23.28 -29.19 60.41
CA ARG A 205 -23.73 -28.18 61.40
C ARG A 205 -24.43 -26.99 60.75
N SER A 206 -23.91 -26.51 59.63
CA SER A 206 -24.50 -25.42 58.86
C SER A 206 -25.93 -25.75 58.40
N ARG A 207 -26.23 -27.01 58.06
CA ARG A 207 -27.61 -27.43 57.73
C ARG A 207 -28.51 -27.53 58.96
N LYS A 208 -27.97 -27.99 60.09
CA LYS A 208 -28.67 -27.97 61.38
C LYS A 208 -29.01 -26.55 61.82
N ALA A 209 -28.12 -25.56 61.58
CA ALA A 209 -28.40 -24.15 61.84
C ALA A 209 -29.63 -23.66 61.05
N VAL A 210 -29.71 -23.98 59.75
CA VAL A 210 -30.86 -23.60 58.91
C VAL A 210 -32.16 -24.25 59.39
N LYS A 211 -32.13 -25.50 59.86
CA LYS A 211 -33.32 -26.15 60.46
C LYS A 211 -33.81 -25.43 61.71
N VAL A 212 -32.89 -24.92 62.54
CA VAL A 212 -33.24 -24.10 63.71
C VAL A 212 -33.83 -22.75 63.27
N GLU A 213 -33.31 -22.13 62.21
CA GLU A 213 -33.88 -20.89 61.68
C GLU A 213 -35.29 -21.07 61.10
N LEU A 214 -35.56 -22.21 60.45
CA LEU A 214 -36.90 -22.57 59.98
C LEU A 214 -37.89 -22.73 61.15
N SER A 215 -37.48 -23.37 62.25
CA SER A 215 -38.35 -23.49 63.41
C SER A 215 -38.59 -22.14 64.09
N VAL A 216 -37.59 -21.25 64.11
CA VAL A 216 -37.73 -19.85 64.56
C VAL A 216 -38.75 -19.11 63.70
N VAL A 217 -38.69 -19.26 62.37
CA VAL A 217 -39.68 -18.69 61.44
C VAL A 217 -41.10 -19.20 61.74
N ASP A 218 -41.27 -20.48 62.03
CA ASP A 218 -42.58 -21.04 62.38
C ASP A 218 -43.08 -20.53 63.74
N MET A 219 -42.18 -20.32 64.72
CA MET A 219 -42.52 -19.68 66.00
C MET A 219 -42.96 -18.22 65.80
N VAL A 220 -42.29 -17.47 64.92
CA VAL A 220 -42.68 -16.09 64.55
C VAL A 220 -44.06 -16.06 63.91
N ARG A 221 -44.36 -16.97 62.98
CA ARG A 221 -45.71 -17.10 62.38
C ARG A 221 -46.78 -17.41 63.43
N ALA A 222 -46.44 -18.22 64.43
CA ALA A 222 -47.29 -18.53 65.59
C ALA A 222 -47.35 -17.39 66.64
N SER A 223 -46.69 -16.25 66.39
CA SER A 223 -46.60 -15.10 67.31
C SER A 223 -45.90 -15.40 68.65
N ASN A 224 -45.00 -16.39 68.69
CA ASN A 224 -44.20 -16.74 69.85
C ASN A 224 -42.77 -16.19 69.75
N TYR A 225 -42.65 -14.86 69.82
CA TYR A 225 -41.40 -14.13 69.60
C TYR A 225 -40.36 -14.39 70.69
N THR A 226 -40.78 -14.50 71.95
CA THR A 226 -39.85 -14.76 73.07
C THR A 226 -39.12 -16.09 72.90
N GLN A 227 -39.81 -17.15 72.49
CA GLN A 227 -39.17 -18.45 72.24
C GLN A 227 -38.28 -18.41 70.99
N ALA A 228 -38.70 -17.70 69.95
CA ALA A 228 -37.92 -17.49 68.73
C ALA A 228 -36.57 -16.83 69.03
N ILE A 229 -36.56 -15.74 69.81
CA ILE A 229 -35.35 -15.03 70.24
C ILE A 229 -34.47 -15.93 71.11
N ASN A 230 -35.05 -16.58 72.14
CA ASN A 230 -34.30 -17.49 73.01
C ASN A 230 -33.64 -18.65 72.24
N THR A 231 -34.27 -19.10 71.15
CA THR A 231 -33.73 -20.15 70.28
C THR A 231 -32.55 -19.62 69.46
N LEU A 232 -32.63 -18.42 68.91
CA LEU A 232 -31.53 -17.76 68.19
C LEU A 232 -30.36 -17.38 69.11
N ASP A 233 -30.62 -17.04 70.36
CA ASP A 233 -29.58 -16.70 71.34
C ASP A 233 -29.01 -17.95 72.05
N SER A 234 -29.53 -19.13 71.76
CA SER A 234 -29.07 -20.39 72.37
C SER A 234 -27.63 -20.73 71.96
N SER A 235 -26.85 -21.27 72.91
CA SER A 235 -25.49 -21.75 72.66
C SER A 235 -25.45 -22.84 71.59
N LEU A 236 -26.52 -23.64 71.48
CA LEU A 236 -26.66 -24.68 70.46
C LEU A 236 -26.75 -24.09 69.04
N TYR A 237 -27.55 -23.04 68.84
CA TYR A 237 -27.62 -22.37 67.55
C TYR A 237 -26.28 -21.73 67.18
N GLN A 238 -25.63 -21.04 68.12
CA GLN A 238 -24.31 -20.43 67.89
C GLN A 238 -23.25 -21.50 67.52
N TYR A 239 -23.28 -22.66 68.16
CA TYR A 239 -22.42 -23.80 67.80
C TYR A 239 -22.68 -24.31 66.37
N TYR A 240 -23.95 -24.41 65.95
CA TYR A 240 -24.27 -24.81 64.58
C TYR A 240 -23.89 -23.74 63.54
N LEU A 241 -24.08 -22.46 63.89
CA LEU A 241 -23.74 -21.33 63.04
C LEU A 241 -22.24 -21.26 62.76
N ALA A 242 -21.41 -21.58 63.77
CA ALA A 242 -19.96 -21.67 63.64
C ALA A 242 -19.49 -22.77 62.67
N GLY A 243 -20.35 -23.73 62.31
CA GLY A 243 -20.04 -24.72 61.27
C GLY A 243 -19.98 -24.15 59.86
N TYR A 244 -20.66 -23.04 59.58
CA TYR A 244 -20.69 -22.43 58.24
C TYR A 244 -19.28 -22.12 57.66
N PRO A 245 -18.40 -21.37 58.36
CA PRO A 245 -17.05 -21.09 57.86
C PRO A 245 -16.19 -22.34 57.69
N GLU A 246 -16.45 -23.43 58.43
CA GLU A 246 -15.67 -24.66 58.30
C GLU A 246 -16.19 -25.57 57.17
N GLU A 247 -17.50 -25.55 56.91
CA GLU A 247 -18.17 -26.55 56.08
C GLU A 247 -18.51 -26.03 54.68
N VAL A 248 -18.87 -24.74 54.56
CA VAL A 248 -19.37 -24.14 53.31
C VAL A 248 -18.33 -23.20 52.69
N GLN A 249 -17.60 -22.43 53.51
CA GLN A 249 -16.60 -21.47 53.02
C GLN A 249 -15.52 -22.11 52.13
N PRO A 250 -14.97 -23.31 52.41
CA PRO A 250 -13.96 -23.91 51.54
C PRO A 250 -14.46 -24.20 50.11
N VAL A 251 -15.75 -24.48 49.95
CA VAL A 251 -16.37 -24.67 48.63
C VAL A 251 -16.43 -23.33 47.88
N LEU A 252 -16.79 -22.25 48.57
CA LEU A 252 -16.82 -20.90 48.00
C LEU A 252 -15.42 -20.40 47.66
N ASP A 253 -14.46 -20.58 48.56
CA ASP A 253 -13.06 -20.17 48.36
C ASP A 253 -12.44 -20.92 47.18
N TYR A 254 -12.76 -22.20 47.00
CA TYR A 254 -12.32 -22.97 45.82
C TYR A 254 -12.86 -22.37 44.51
N VAL A 255 -14.14 -22.00 44.48
CA VAL A 255 -14.77 -21.40 43.29
C VAL A 255 -14.19 -20.01 43.02
N ILE A 256 -14.02 -19.18 44.05
CA ILE A 256 -13.41 -17.85 43.93
C ILE A 256 -11.97 -17.97 43.42
N ASN A 257 -11.18 -18.90 43.96
CA ASN A 257 -9.82 -19.14 43.51
C ASN A 257 -9.79 -19.64 42.05
N MET A 258 -10.72 -20.50 41.65
CA MET A 258 -10.85 -20.93 40.25
C MET A 258 -11.21 -19.76 39.32
N GLN A 259 -12.11 -18.88 39.74
CA GLN A 259 -12.47 -17.67 39.01
C GLN A 259 -11.27 -16.74 38.83
N ASN A 260 -10.51 -16.50 39.90
CA ASN A 260 -9.32 -15.67 39.85
C ASN A 260 -8.24 -16.28 38.93
N LEU A 261 -8.01 -17.59 39.03
CA LEU A 261 -7.05 -18.30 38.17
C LEU A 261 -7.42 -18.18 36.69
N ILE A 262 -8.71 -18.28 36.35
CA ILE A 262 -9.18 -18.11 34.96
C ILE A 262 -9.04 -16.65 34.50
N ALA A 263 -9.32 -15.68 35.37
CA ALA A 263 -9.15 -14.26 35.04
C ALA A 263 -7.68 -13.91 34.79
N ASP A 264 -6.77 -14.44 35.59
CA ASP A 264 -5.32 -14.25 35.43
C ASP A 264 -4.81 -14.92 34.14
N GLU A 265 -5.28 -16.14 33.82
CA GLU A 265 -4.94 -16.84 32.57
C GLU A 265 -5.50 -16.13 31.33
N ASP A 266 -6.71 -15.56 31.41
CA ASP A 266 -7.28 -14.73 30.33
C ASP A 266 -6.45 -13.46 30.10
N LEU A 267 -6.08 -12.76 31.17
CA LEU A 267 -5.21 -11.59 31.11
C LEU A 267 -3.83 -11.93 30.49
N ALA A 268 -3.23 -13.05 30.91
CA ALA A 268 -1.95 -13.50 30.36
C ALA A 268 -2.06 -13.84 28.87
N THR A 269 -3.11 -14.56 28.47
CA THR A 269 -3.35 -14.99 27.09
C THR A 269 -3.61 -13.80 26.15
N THR A 270 -4.40 -12.83 26.60
CA THR A 270 -4.66 -11.59 25.85
C THR A 270 -3.39 -10.74 25.71
N LEU A 271 -2.59 -10.63 26.78
CA LEU A 271 -1.30 -9.93 26.74
C LEU A 271 -0.31 -10.57 25.75
N ILE A 272 -0.17 -11.90 25.77
CA ILE A 272 0.70 -12.63 24.82
C ILE A 272 0.25 -12.36 23.39
N SER A 273 -1.06 -12.42 23.15
CA SER A 273 -1.65 -12.18 21.83
C SER A 273 -1.39 -10.74 21.34
N LEU A 274 -1.46 -9.75 22.24
CA LEU A 274 -1.13 -8.35 21.94
C LEU A 274 0.36 -8.17 21.60
N ILE A 275 1.27 -8.81 22.36
CA ILE A 275 2.71 -8.76 22.09
C ILE A 275 3.02 -9.33 20.70
N ILE A 276 2.45 -10.49 20.36
CA ILE A 276 2.63 -11.12 19.05
C ILE A 276 2.14 -10.19 17.92
N LEU A 277 0.99 -9.53 18.11
CA LEU A 277 0.45 -8.57 17.15
C LEU A 277 1.38 -7.37 16.93
N VAL A 278 1.90 -6.77 18.02
CA VAL A 278 2.82 -5.64 17.95
C VAL A 278 4.12 -6.02 17.23
N VAL A 279 4.73 -7.17 17.57
CA VAL A 279 5.95 -7.66 16.91
C VAL A 279 5.70 -7.92 15.42
N SER A 280 4.54 -8.49 15.06
CA SER A 280 4.16 -8.71 13.66
C SER A 280 4.05 -7.39 12.89
N MET A 281 3.39 -6.37 13.46
CA MET A 281 3.28 -5.04 12.83
C MET A 281 4.65 -4.37 12.62
N VAL A 282 5.57 -4.50 13.58
CA VAL A 282 6.92 -3.94 13.49
C VAL A 282 7.70 -4.56 12.31
N ILE A 283 7.42 -5.80 11.92
CA ILE A 283 8.06 -6.45 10.77
C ILE A 283 7.33 -6.11 9.46
N VAL A 284 6.00 -6.16 9.45
CA VAL A 284 5.19 -6.03 8.23
C VAL A 284 5.23 -4.61 7.68
N ILE A 285 5.15 -3.58 8.55
CA ILE A 285 5.09 -2.18 8.10
C ILE A 285 6.35 -1.76 7.33
N PRO A 286 7.59 -1.97 7.83
CA PRO A 286 8.80 -1.64 7.09
C PRO A 286 8.93 -2.37 5.75
N VAL A 287 8.53 -3.65 5.70
CA VAL A 287 8.55 -4.44 4.46
C VAL A 287 7.61 -3.84 3.42
N LEU A 288 6.41 -3.42 3.84
CA LEU A 288 5.42 -2.80 2.96
C LEU A 288 5.87 -1.42 2.47
N VAL A 289 6.47 -0.61 3.35
CA VAL A 289 7.05 0.70 2.96
C VAL A 289 8.21 0.52 1.97
N ALA A 290 9.12 -0.41 2.24
CA ALA A 290 10.23 -0.73 1.34
C ALA A 290 9.72 -1.20 -0.02
N TYR A 291 8.67 -2.02 -0.04
CA TYR A 291 8.02 -2.46 -1.27
C TYR A 291 7.44 -1.29 -2.08
N ILE A 292 6.68 -0.39 -1.45
CA ILE A 292 6.11 0.79 -2.12
C ILE A 292 7.25 1.66 -2.69
N ALA A 293 8.29 1.93 -1.91
CA ALA A 293 9.42 2.74 -2.35
C ALA A 293 10.14 2.11 -3.56
N LEU A 294 10.35 0.78 -3.56
CA LEU A 294 10.95 0.07 -4.69
C LEU A 294 10.05 0.04 -5.93
N SER A 295 8.72 -0.07 -5.75
CA SER A 295 7.76 -0.01 -6.84
C SER A 295 7.80 1.36 -7.53
N VAL A 296 7.73 2.45 -6.75
CA VAL A 296 7.78 3.83 -7.28
C VAL A 296 9.09 4.10 -8.03
N ARG A 297 10.24 3.68 -7.47
CA ARG A 297 11.54 3.85 -8.16
C ARG A 297 11.59 3.13 -9.50
N LYS A 298 10.98 1.95 -9.60
CA LYS A 298 10.97 1.17 -10.85
C LYS A 298 10.12 1.84 -11.93
N ASP A 299 9.00 2.44 -11.56
CA ASP A 299 8.11 3.10 -12.51
C ASP A 299 8.76 4.34 -13.12
N THR A 300 9.46 5.14 -12.30
CA THR A 300 10.25 6.29 -12.82
C THR A 300 11.33 5.87 -13.81
N THR A 301 11.96 4.70 -13.62
CA THR A 301 13.00 4.21 -14.52
C THR A 301 12.42 3.80 -15.88
N LYS A 302 11.28 3.10 -15.87
CA LYS A 302 10.59 2.72 -17.11
C LYS A 302 10.07 3.94 -17.85
N GLU A 303 9.56 4.92 -17.13
CA GLU A 303 9.11 6.17 -17.73
C GLU A 303 10.26 6.91 -18.41
N LYS A 304 11.44 6.99 -17.78
CA LYS A 304 12.64 7.55 -18.40
C LYS A 304 13.04 6.79 -19.68
N GLN A 305 13.05 5.45 -19.64
CA GLN A 305 13.33 4.64 -20.83
C GLN A 305 12.30 4.87 -21.93
N LEU A 306 11.02 4.96 -21.59
CA LEU A 306 9.95 5.24 -22.55
C LEU A 306 10.09 6.64 -23.15
N ARG A 307 10.40 7.66 -22.35
CA ARG A 307 10.70 9.02 -22.82
C ARG A 307 11.92 9.02 -23.76
N GLN A 308 12.95 8.23 -23.45
CA GLN A 308 14.14 8.12 -24.29
C GLN A 308 13.83 7.43 -25.65
N VAL A 309 13.08 6.33 -25.64
CA VAL A 309 12.63 5.66 -26.89
C VAL A 309 11.80 6.62 -27.74
N LYS A 310 10.86 7.34 -27.11
CA LYS A 310 10.03 8.35 -27.76
C LYS A 310 10.86 9.49 -28.39
N LYS A 311 11.87 10.00 -27.67
CA LYS A 311 12.84 10.98 -28.19
C LYS A 311 13.54 10.46 -29.45
N TYR A 312 14.04 9.22 -29.44
CA TYR A 312 14.69 8.63 -30.61
C TYR A 312 13.75 8.55 -31.83
N MET A 313 12.49 8.14 -31.64
CA MET A 313 11.52 8.07 -32.74
C MET A 313 11.24 9.42 -33.39
N LEU A 314 11.15 10.48 -32.60
CA LEU A 314 10.97 11.84 -33.10
C LEU A 314 12.23 12.31 -33.85
N MET A 315 13.41 12.09 -33.27
CA MET A 315 14.68 12.44 -33.91
C MET A 315 14.93 11.69 -35.21
N ASP A 316 14.55 10.41 -35.29
CA ASP A 316 14.60 9.64 -36.54
C ASP A 316 13.70 10.27 -37.63
N THR A 317 12.56 10.84 -37.24
CA THR A 317 11.64 11.52 -38.18
C THR A 317 12.23 12.84 -38.67
N ILE A 318 12.90 13.59 -37.79
CA ILE A 318 13.55 14.88 -38.13
C ILE A 318 14.79 14.65 -39.00
N ASN A 319 15.54 13.57 -38.74
CA ASN A 319 16.75 13.23 -39.48
C ASN A 319 16.48 12.62 -40.87
N ASP A 320 15.29 12.07 -41.12
CA ASP A 320 14.87 11.63 -42.46
C ASP A 320 14.35 12.83 -43.27
N PRO A 321 15.06 13.30 -44.32
CA PRO A 321 14.67 14.51 -45.05
C PRO A 321 13.28 14.44 -45.68
N ALA A 322 12.83 13.24 -46.10
CA ALA A 322 11.53 13.09 -46.76
C ALA A 322 10.35 13.07 -45.77
N LEU A 323 10.59 12.66 -44.52
CA LEU A 323 9.60 12.72 -43.44
C LEU A 323 9.65 14.07 -42.72
N SER A 324 10.85 14.63 -42.57
CA SER A 324 11.12 15.92 -41.94
C SER A 324 10.36 17.05 -42.62
N GLU A 325 10.37 17.12 -43.95
CA GLU A 325 9.61 18.14 -44.70
C GLU A 325 8.10 18.03 -44.47
N LYS A 326 7.54 16.80 -44.53
CA LYS A 326 6.11 16.57 -44.26
C LYS A 326 5.74 16.85 -42.81
N PHE A 327 6.63 16.52 -41.88
CA PHE A 327 6.42 16.77 -40.46
C PHE A 327 6.49 18.27 -40.16
N LYS A 328 7.38 19.01 -40.82
CA LYS A 328 7.44 20.48 -40.78
C LYS A 328 6.16 21.12 -41.27
N GLU A 329 5.62 20.67 -42.41
CA GLU A 329 4.31 21.10 -42.91
C GLU A 329 3.19 20.80 -41.91
N PHE A 330 3.21 19.63 -41.29
CA PHE A 330 2.25 19.27 -40.26
C PHE A 330 2.36 20.18 -39.02
N CYS A 331 3.58 20.48 -38.57
CA CYS A 331 3.83 21.39 -37.46
C CYS A 331 3.36 22.82 -37.75
N LYS A 332 3.45 23.27 -39.02
CA LYS A 332 2.86 24.56 -39.45
C LYS A 332 1.35 24.59 -39.25
N ILE A 333 0.67 23.50 -39.60
CA ILE A 333 -0.79 23.36 -39.43
C ILE A 333 -1.16 23.38 -37.94
N GLU A 334 -0.38 22.69 -37.10
CA GLU A 334 -0.59 22.65 -35.64
C GLU A 334 -0.05 23.87 -34.87
N ARG A 335 0.55 24.86 -35.57
CA ARG A 335 1.20 26.04 -34.97
C ARG A 335 2.27 25.67 -33.94
N SER A 336 3.06 24.67 -34.28
CA SER A 336 4.22 24.20 -33.50
C SER A 336 5.49 24.19 -34.35
N GLU A 337 5.58 25.09 -35.33
CA GLU A 337 6.71 25.16 -36.27
C GLU A 337 8.00 25.57 -35.56
N GLU A 338 7.91 26.51 -34.61
CA GLU A 338 9.04 27.05 -33.85
C GLU A 338 9.75 25.93 -33.06
N ASN A 339 8.96 25.06 -32.43
CA ASN A 339 9.43 23.88 -31.71
C ASN A 339 10.20 22.92 -32.64
N PHE A 340 9.68 22.70 -33.85
CA PHE A 340 10.33 21.86 -34.85
C PHE A 340 11.65 22.49 -35.34
N LEU A 341 11.63 23.78 -35.66
CA LEU A 341 12.80 24.52 -36.16
C LEU A 341 13.93 24.55 -35.13
N LEU A 342 13.61 24.65 -33.84
CA LEU A 342 14.59 24.52 -32.78
C LEU A 342 15.27 23.14 -32.80
N LEU A 343 14.49 22.05 -32.88
CA LEU A 343 15.04 20.70 -32.94
C LEU A 343 15.89 20.47 -34.20
N GLU A 344 15.47 21.04 -35.34
CA GLU A 344 16.23 21.03 -36.60
C GLU A 344 17.60 21.71 -36.43
N LYS A 345 17.64 22.91 -35.82
CA LYS A 345 18.89 23.63 -35.53
C LYS A 345 19.79 22.91 -34.53
N ILE A 346 19.22 22.29 -33.49
CA ILE A 346 19.98 21.45 -32.55
C ILE A 346 20.58 20.23 -33.25
N SER A 347 19.86 19.59 -34.18
CA SER A 347 20.39 18.50 -35.00
C SER A 347 21.57 18.96 -35.85
N ASP A 348 21.49 20.15 -36.45
CA ASP A 348 22.60 20.73 -37.22
C ASP A 348 23.82 21.07 -36.36
N TYR A 349 23.62 21.61 -35.15
CA TYR A 349 24.70 21.80 -34.17
C TYR A 349 25.40 20.48 -33.85
N LYS A 350 24.65 19.40 -33.60
CA LYS A 350 25.23 18.08 -33.32
C LYS A 350 26.03 17.52 -34.50
N LYS A 351 25.56 17.67 -35.74
CA LYS A 351 26.33 17.28 -36.93
C LYS A 351 27.65 18.05 -37.02
N LEU A 352 27.68 19.31 -36.61
CA LEU A 352 28.94 20.07 -36.52
C LEU A 352 29.84 19.58 -35.38
N CYS A 353 29.28 19.18 -34.23
CA CYS A 353 30.04 18.54 -33.15
C CYS A 353 30.68 17.23 -33.60
N GLU A 354 29.91 16.34 -34.25
CA GLU A 354 30.42 15.08 -34.82
C GLU A 354 31.55 15.35 -35.81
N ARG A 355 31.37 16.32 -36.71
CA ARG A 355 32.41 16.72 -37.67
C ARG A 355 33.64 17.33 -37.00
N SER A 356 33.46 18.15 -35.96
CA SER A 356 34.58 18.70 -35.17
C SER A 356 35.38 17.57 -34.52
N PHE A 357 34.68 16.61 -33.92
CA PHE A 357 35.30 15.44 -33.33
C PHE A 357 36.04 14.58 -34.35
N GLU A 358 35.46 14.32 -35.53
CA GLU A 358 36.15 13.62 -36.63
C GLU A 358 37.44 14.33 -37.07
N ILE A 359 37.43 15.67 -37.13
CA ILE A 359 38.61 16.48 -37.47
C ILE A 359 39.66 16.38 -36.37
N GLN A 360 39.27 16.52 -35.10
CA GLN A 360 40.18 16.40 -33.96
C GLN A 360 40.83 15.02 -33.90
N VAL A 361 40.03 13.95 -34.02
CA VAL A 361 40.54 12.57 -34.10
C VAL A 361 41.53 12.45 -35.25
N PHE A 362 41.22 12.99 -36.43
CA PHE A 362 42.15 12.97 -37.56
C PHE A 362 43.46 13.71 -37.28
N LEU A 363 43.42 14.91 -36.70
CA LEU A 363 44.62 15.70 -36.42
C LEU A 363 45.51 15.04 -35.36
N TYR A 364 44.93 14.63 -34.23
CA TYR A 364 45.70 14.14 -33.09
C TYR A 364 46.09 12.66 -33.19
N ASP A 365 45.29 11.79 -33.82
CA ASP A 365 45.69 10.38 -34.01
C ASP A 365 46.73 10.22 -35.14
N THR A 366 46.74 11.12 -36.13
CA THR A 366 47.70 11.06 -37.25
C THR A 366 49.10 11.54 -36.85
N ASP A 367 49.18 12.50 -35.93
CA ASP A 367 50.46 13.02 -35.41
C ASP A 367 51.20 11.98 -34.55
N ILE A 368 50.48 11.06 -33.89
CA ILE A 368 51.08 9.98 -33.09
C ILE A 368 51.67 8.88 -33.98
N LEU A 369 51.14 8.67 -35.18
CA LEU A 369 51.62 7.64 -36.12
C LEU A 369 52.68 8.15 -37.12
N SER A 370 52.80 9.47 -37.33
CA SER A 370 53.83 10.05 -38.22
C SER A 370 55.19 10.29 -37.56
N GLY A 371 55.32 10.04 -36.25
CA GLY A 371 56.57 10.20 -35.50
C GLY A 371 57.48 8.95 -35.41
N SER A 372 57.11 7.83 -36.05
CA SER A 372 57.72 6.51 -35.75
C SER A 372 58.41 5.77 -36.90
N ASP A 373 58.52 6.30 -38.12
CA ASP A 373 59.23 5.60 -39.21
C ASP A 373 60.26 6.50 -39.93
N GLN A 374 61.28 6.90 -39.18
CA GLN A 374 62.65 6.86 -39.72
C GLN A 374 63.28 5.55 -39.24
N PHE A 375 63.04 4.42 -39.90
CA PHE A 375 64.10 3.43 -40.13
C PHE A 375 63.73 2.41 -41.21
N SER A 376 64.68 2.24 -42.11
CA SER A 376 64.88 1.16 -43.08
C SER A 376 64.14 1.22 -44.41
N GLU A 377 64.81 1.86 -45.37
CA GLU A 377 64.99 1.35 -46.73
C GLU A 377 65.10 -0.19 -46.75
N THR A 378 64.41 -0.85 -47.68
CA THR A 378 65.00 -1.74 -48.70
C THR A 378 63.92 -2.22 -49.69
N THR A 379 64.19 -1.96 -50.97
CA THR A 379 63.67 -2.50 -52.25
C THR A 379 63.00 -3.89 -52.20
N THR A 380 61.97 -4.24 -52.99
CA THR A 380 62.03 -4.50 -54.46
C THR A 380 60.64 -4.69 -55.11
N SER A 381 60.44 -4.03 -56.26
CA SER A 381 59.73 -4.41 -57.50
C SER A 381 58.70 -5.56 -57.54
N SER A 382 57.48 -5.27 -58.04
CA SER A 382 57.05 -5.59 -59.43
C SER A 382 55.53 -5.38 -59.66
N ASN A 383 55.18 -4.65 -60.73
CA ASN A 383 54.07 -4.74 -61.71
C ASN A 383 52.68 -5.30 -61.29
N GLU A 384 51.53 -4.88 -61.83
CA GLU A 384 51.06 -3.89 -62.81
C GLU A 384 49.52 -3.83 -62.67
N ASP A 385 48.91 -2.73 -63.13
CA ASP A 385 47.52 -2.60 -63.60
C ASP A 385 46.31 -2.80 -62.65
N ALA A 386 45.79 -1.67 -62.15
CA ALA A 386 44.46 -1.18 -62.54
C ALA A 386 44.19 0.20 -61.93
N SER A 387 44.13 1.19 -62.82
CA SER A 387 43.86 2.60 -62.62
C SER A 387 42.49 2.88 -61.96
N LYS A 388 42.46 2.95 -60.63
CA LYS A 388 41.46 3.76 -59.91
C LYS A 388 42.17 4.88 -59.17
N LYS A 389 42.12 6.07 -59.78
CA LYS A 389 42.49 7.39 -59.24
C LYS A 389 41.98 7.49 -57.79
N LYS A 390 42.82 7.11 -56.82
CA LYS A 390 42.57 7.32 -55.39
C LYS A 390 42.69 8.83 -55.21
N LYS A 391 41.57 9.55 -55.31
CA LYS A 391 41.49 10.95 -54.90
C LYS A 391 42.06 10.97 -53.49
N GLY A 392 43.25 11.55 -53.32
CA GLY A 392 43.79 11.81 -51.99
C GLY A 392 42.70 12.53 -51.22
N LYS A 393 42.24 11.92 -50.12
CA LYS A 393 41.41 12.64 -49.16
C LYS A 393 42.23 13.87 -48.78
N LYS A 394 41.74 15.07 -49.11
CA LYS A 394 42.29 16.30 -48.55
C LYS A 394 42.34 16.07 -47.03
N GLY A 395 43.54 16.09 -46.45
CA GLY A 395 43.68 16.04 -45.00
C GLY A 395 42.94 17.23 -44.40
N PHE A 396 42.35 17.03 -43.23
CA PHE A 396 41.81 18.14 -42.47
C PHE A 396 42.97 18.97 -41.93
N THR A 397 42.79 20.29 -41.89
CA THR A 397 43.75 21.25 -41.34
C THR A 397 43.20 21.85 -40.05
N GLU A 398 44.08 22.38 -39.19
CA GLU A 398 43.68 23.12 -37.98
C GLU A 398 42.75 24.30 -38.30
N LYS A 399 42.92 24.90 -39.48
CA LYS A 399 42.01 25.92 -40.01
C LYS A 399 40.59 25.38 -40.21
N ASP A 400 40.43 24.15 -40.68
CA ASP A 400 39.11 23.52 -40.85
C ASP A 400 38.43 23.29 -39.48
N LEU A 401 39.21 22.96 -38.44
CA LEU A 401 38.70 22.82 -37.07
C LEU A 401 38.19 24.16 -36.53
N TYR A 402 39.00 25.22 -36.68
CA TYR A 402 38.62 26.57 -36.27
C TYR A 402 37.35 27.06 -37.00
N ASP A 403 37.27 26.83 -38.32
CA ASP A 403 36.09 27.18 -39.11
C ASP A 403 34.82 26.42 -38.67
N ILE A 404 34.97 25.17 -38.21
CA ILE A 404 33.85 24.37 -37.66
C ILE A 404 33.44 24.86 -36.28
N GLU A 405 34.37 25.13 -35.36
CA GLU A 405 34.05 25.68 -34.03
C GLU A 405 33.40 27.06 -34.14
N LYS A 406 33.86 27.90 -35.07
CA LYS A 406 33.20 29.17 -35.38
C LYS A 406 31.75 28.97 -35.83
N LYS A 407 31.49 28.02 -36.72
CA LYS A 407 30.12 27.69 -37.16
C LYS A 407 29.27 27.10 -36.04
N LYS A 408 29.85 26.27 -35.16
CA LYS A 408 29.16 25.78 -33.96
C LYS A 408 28.71 26.93 -33.08
N PHE A 409 29.59 27.92 -32.85
CA PHE A 409 29.25 29.11 -32.10
C PHE A 409 28.16 29.95 -32.76
N GLU A 410 28.24 30.17 -34.08
CA GLU A 410 27.20 30.89 -34.83
C GLU A 410 25.83 30.24 -34.69
N ILE A 411 25.73 28.91 -34.89
CA ILE A 411 24.46 28.18 -34.71
C ILE A 411 24.01 28.19 -33.26
N ALA A 412 24.92 28.00 -32.30
CA ALA A 412 24.57 27.97 -30.89
C ALA A 412 24.08 29.35 -30.40
N PHE A 413 24.66 30.43 -30.93
CA PHE A 413 24.22 31.79 -30.70
C PHE A 413 22.84 32.05 -31.31
N GLU A 414 22.60 31.64 -32.57
CA GLU A 414 21.28 31.72 -33.23
C GLU A 414 20.21 30.95 -32.42
N ILE A 415 20.52 29.73 -31.97
CA ILE A 415 19.60 28.95 -31.12
C ILE A 415 19.25 29.74 -29.85
N HIS A 416 20.24 30.32 -29.20
CA HIS A 416 20.02 31.10 -27.98
C HIS A 416 19.18 32.36 -28.26
N THR A 417 19.57 33.20 -29.22
CA THR A 417 18.90 34.50 -29.47
C THR A 417 17.50 34.34 -30.03
N ASP A 418 17.28 33.37 -30.92
CA ASP A 418 16.04 33.29 -31.68
C ASP A 418 15.00 32.44 -30.97
N PHE A 419 15.43 31.41 -30.24
CA PHE A 419 14.54 30.41 -29.63
C PHE A 419 14.56 30.39 -28.10
N LEU A 420 15.71 30.57 -27.44
CA LEU A 420 15.79 30.45 -25.97
C LEU A 420 15.60 31.79 -25.24
N ASP A 421 15.95 32.91 -25.88
CA ASP A 421 15.68 34.23 -25.34
C ASP A 421 14.17 34.52 -25.36
N VAL A 422 13.67 35.04 -24.24
CA VAL A 422 12.28 35.47 -24.07
C VAL A 422 11.91 36.57 -25.06
N ARG A 423 12.92 37.30 -25.58
CA ARG A 423 12.75 38.34 -26.60
C ARG A 423 13.01 37.85 -28.03
N GLY A 424 13.33 36.57 -28.22
CA GLY A 424 13.61 35.99 -29.54
C GLY A 424 12.38 35.96 -30.43
N GLU A 425 12.59 36.09 -31.75
CA GLU A 425 11.49 36.09 -32.73
C GLU A 425 10.71 34.77 -32.76
N ARG A 426 11.36 33.66 -32.39
CA ARG A 426 10.78 32.30 -32.34
C ARG A 426 10.93 31.69 -30.95
N SER A 427 10.77 32.53 -29.92
CA SER A 427 10.95 32.11 -28.53
C SER A 427 10.07 30.91 -28.20
N VAL A 428 10.68 29.82 -27.74
CA VAL A 428 9.99 28.62 -27.29
C VAL A 428 9.85 28.63 -25.77
N ASN A 429 8.80 27.99 -25.26
CA ASN A 429 8.60 27.88 -23.82
C ASN A 429 9.62 26.89 -23.22
N THR A 430 10.70 27.42 -22.67
CA THR A 430 11.77 26.65 -22.01
C THR A 430 12.06 27.21 -20.61
N SER A 431 12.64 26.39 -19.73
CA SER A 431 13.04 26.85 -18.41
C SER A 431 14.15 27.90 -18.51
N LYS A 432 13.96 29.05 -17.83
CA LYS A 432 14.95 30.14 -17.78
C LYS A 432 16.34 29.64 -17.35
N GLN A 433 16.41 28.70 -16.42
CA GLN A 433 17.68 28.13 -15.95
C GLN A 433 18.45 27.43 -17.07
N ILE A 434 17.75 26.76 -17.99
CA ILE A 434 18.38 26.04 -19.10
C ILE A 434 18.91 27.05 -20.13
N ALA A 435 18.12 28.08 -20.44
CA ALA A 435 18.54 29.17 -21.33
C ALA A 435 19.76 29.92 -20.76
N ASP A 436 19.76 30.23 -19.46
CA ASP A 436 20.87 30.90 -18.77
C ASP A 436 22.15 30.03 -18.77
N ASN A 437 22.04 28.71 -18.61
CA ASN A 437 23.19 27.79 -18.69
C ASN A 437 23.81 27.75 -20.10
N VAL A 438 22.97 27.74 -21.14
CA VAL A 438 23.44 27.83 -22.53
C VAL A 438 24.16 29.16 -22.75
N LYS A 439 23.54 30.26 -22.32
CA LYS A 439 24.11 31.61 -22.42
C LYS A 439 25.47 31.70 -21.75
N GLN A 440 25.60 31.19 -20.53
CA GLN A 440 26.84 31.20 -19.78
C GLN A 440 27.95 30.44 -20.53
N SER A 441 27.62 29.30 -21.14
CA SER A 441 28.58 28.53 -21.95
C SER A 441 29.03 29.28 -23.21
N LEU A 442 28.12 30.02 -23.85
CA LEU A 442 28.43 30.90 -24.97
C LEU A 442 29.31 32.09 -24.55
N ASP A 443 29.03 32.69 -23.40
CA ASP A 443 29.81 33.81 -22.85
C ASP A 443 31.26 33.37 -22.54
N TYR A 444 31.46 32.17 -21.98
CA TYR A 444 32.81 31.62 -21.74
C TYR A 444 33.58 31.37 -23.02
N PHE A 445 32.92 30.83 -24.06
CA PHE A 445 33.54 30.67 -25.36
C PHE A 445 33.89 32.02 -26.01
N ALA A 446 33.00 33.00 -25.94
CA ALA A 446 33.21 34.33 -26.49
C ALA A 446 34.37 35.09 -25.81
N LYS A 447 34.59 34.87 -24.51
CA LYS A 447 35.75 35.39 -23.77
C LYS A 447 37.07 34.67 -24.07
N GLY A 448 37.02 33.55 -24.79
CA GLY A 448 38.18 32.68 -25.01
C GLY A 448 38.58 31.86 -23.78
N GLU A 449 37.70 31.74 -22.77
CA GLU A 449 37.95 30.91 -21.59
C GLU A 449 37.82 29.41 -21.92
N ASN A 450 37.02 29.07 -22.94
CA ASN A 450 36.89 27.72 -23.47
C ASN A 450 37.29 27.67 -24.95
N GLU A 451 38.17 26.75 -25.32
CA GLU A 451 38.62 26.56 -26.71
C GLU A 451 37.58 25.86 -27.61
N SER A 452 36.63 25.14 -27.01
CA SER A 452 35.58 24.42 -27.76
C SER A 452 34.24 24.44 -27.03
N LEU A 453 33.15 24.40 -27.82
CA LEU A 453 31.81 24.29 -27.25
C LEU A 453 31.45 22.83 -26.93
N PRO A 454 30.80 22.56 -25.79
CA PRO A 454 30.45 21.21 -25.36
C PRO A 454 29.41 20.57 -26.29
N GLU A 455 29.57 19.27 -26.57
CA GLU A 455 28.66 18.51 -27.44
C GLU A 455 27.25 18.40 -26.86
N ASN A 456 27.14 18.32 -25.53
CA ASN A 456 25.89 18.18 -24.80
C ASN A 456 25.24 19.52 -24.41
N LEU A 457 25.70 20.66 -24.98
CA LEU A 457 25.20 22.00 -24.67
C LEU A 457 23.67 22.10 -24.72
N PHE A 458 23.07 21.47 -25.74
CA PHE A 458 21.63 21.52 -26.00
C PHE A 458 20.89 20.23 -25.60
N GLU A 459 21.53 19.26 -24.92
CA GLU A 459 20.92 17.97 -24.64
C GLU A 459 19.65 18.06 -23.79
N ILE A 460 19.65 18.97 -22.80
CA ILE A 460 18.50 19.19 -21.91
C ILE A 460 17.37 19.89 -22.69
N VAL A 461 17.68 20.95 -23.44
CA VAL A 461 16.73 21.68 -24.31
C VAL A 461 16.06 20.73 -25.30
N GLU A 462 16.86 19.93 -25.99
CA GLU A 462 16.40 18.92 -26.93
C GLU A 462 15.46 17.91 -26.26
N CYS A 463 15.80 17.45 -25.06
CA CYS A 463 14.98 16.49 -24.33
C CYS A 463 13.61 17.07 -23.96
N GLU A 464 13.57 18.30 -23.43
CA GLU A 464 12.32 18.98 -23.11
C GLU A 464 11.47 19.22 -24.36
N MET A 465 12.11 19.69 -25.43
CA MET A 465 11.42 19.99 -26.68
C MET A 465 10.91 18.72 -27.36
N CYS A 466 11.66 17.62 -27.32
CA CYS A 466 11.17 16.33 -27.78
C CYS A 466 9.95 15.87 -27.00
N VAL A 467 9.95 16.01 -25.66
CA VAL A 467 8.81 15.65 -24.82
C VAL A 467 7.58 16.49 -25.17
N LEU A 468 7.75 17.80 -25.37
CA LEU A 468 6.69 18.71 -25.76
C LEU A 468 6.09 18.33 -27.12
N MET A 469 6.94 17.99 -28.10
CA MET A 469 6.53 17.64 -29.46
C MET A 469 5.99 16.21 -29.60
N MET A 470 6.01 15.38 -28.55
CA MET A 470 5.56 13.99 -28.66
C MET A 470 4.10 13.84 -29.08
N ASP A 471 3.22 14.73 -28.62
CA ASP A 471 1.80 14.67 -28.95
C ASP A 471 1.57 15.02 -30.43
N THR A 472 2.18 16.11 -30.90
CA THR A 472 2.20 16.50 -32.32
C THR A 472 2.80 15.41 -33.20
N HIS A 473 3.89 14.78 -32.78
CA HIS A 473 4.51 13.66 -33.51
C HIS A 473 3.58 12.44 -33.60
N HIS A 474 2.88 12.12 -32.51
CA HIS A 474 1.91 11.03 -32.50
C HIS A 474 0.76 11.31 -33.47
N ARG A 475 0.17 12.52 -33.43
CA ARG A 475 -0.88 12.93 -34.37
C ARG A 475 -0.41 12.91 -35.82
N PHE A 476 0.80 13.40 -36.08
CA PHE A 476 1.43 13.32 -37.40
C PHE A 476 1.51 11.86 -37.89
N LYS A 477 1.97 10.94 -37.05
CA LYS A 477 2.10 9.53 -37.41
C LYS A 477 0.74 8.92 -37.76
N VAL A 478 -0.31 9.22 -37.00
CA VAL A 478 -1.68 8.75 -37.28
C VAL A 478 -2.16 9.26 -38.64
N VAL A 479 -2.02 10.57 -38.90
CA VAL A 479 -2.42 11.19 -40.17
C VAL A 479 -1.61 10.62 -41.34
N TYR A 480 -0.30 10.46 -41.17
CA TYR A 480 0.59 9.93 -42.20
C TYR A 480 0.27 8.45 -42.52
N GLU A 481 -0.02 7.63 -41.52
CA GLU A 481 -0.46 6.25 -41.71
C GLU A 481 -1.81 6.16 -42.44
N GLN A 482 -2.75 7.07 -42.16
CA GLN A 482 -4.02 7.16 -42.86
C GLN A 482 -3.80 7.51 -44.34
N GLN A 483 -2.98 8.53 -44.64
CA GLN A 483 -2.63 8.90 -46.02
C GLN A 483 -1.97 7.74 -46.77
N LEU A 484 -1.08 6.97 -46.12
CA LEU A 484 -0.47 5.78 -46.71
C LEU A 484 -1.50 4.68 -46.99
N LYS A 485 -2.46 4.44 -46.09
CA LYS A 485 -3.55 3.47 -46.28
C LYS A 485 -4.44 3.88 -47.45
N GLU A 486 -4.78 5.15 -47.58
CA GLU A 486 -5.58 5.67 -48.69
C GLU A 486 -4.87 5.54 -50.03
N LYS A 487 -3.58 5.94 -50.11
CA LYS A 487 -2.77 5.75 -51.32
C LYS A 487 -2.69 4.29 -51.73
N ARG A 488 -2.53 3.36 -50.77
CA ARG A 488 -2.58 1.92 -51.03
C ARG A 488 -3.93 1.46 -51.56
N LYS A 489 -5.05 1.90 -50.97
CA LYS A 489 -6.41 1.58 -51.45
C LYS A 489 -6.60 2.07 -52.89
N ILE A 490 -6.22 3.30 -53.19
CA ILE A 490 -6.31 3.87 -54.55
C ILE A 490 -5.49 3.05 -55.54
N LEU A 491 -4.24 2.72 -55.21
CA LEU A 491 -3.38 1.88 -56.05
C LEU A 491 -4.00 0.49 -56.29
N THR A 492 -4.58 -0.14 -55.28
CA THR A 492 -5.27 -1.43 -55.45
C THR A 492 -6.50 -1.34 -56.34
N THR A 493 -7.28 -0.26 -56.23
CA THR A 493 -8.44 -0.03 -57.10
C THR A 493 -8.01 0.23 -58.54
N ILE A 494 -6.95 1.00 -58.78
CA ILE A 494 -6.39 1.23 -60.11
C ILE A 494 -5.91 -0.10 -60.71
N LYS A 495 -5.17 -0.91 -59.93
CA LYS A 495 -4.67 -2.21 -60.38
C LYS A 495 -5.82 -3.15 -60.79
N ARG A 496 -6.87 -3.25 -59.96
CA ARG A 496 -8.07 -4.05 -60.29
C ARG A 496 -8.79 -3.55 -61.55
N LYS A 497 -8.87 -2.22 -61.75
CA LYS A 497 -9.46 -1.64 -62.98
C LYS A 497 -8.64 -1.97 -64.23
N ILE A 498 -7.32 -2.06 -64.13
CA ILE A 498 -6.44 -2.44 -65.25
C ILE A 498 -6.58 -3.93 -65.55
N GLU A 499 -6.65 -4.79 -64.53
CA GLU A 499 -6.87 -6.23 -64.70
C GLU A 499 -8.23 -6.54 -65.34
N ASN A 500 -9.30 -5.85 -64.94
CA ASN A 500 -10.64 -6.03 -65.54
C ASN A 500 -10.76 -5.52 -66.99
N ARG A 501 -9.76 -4.81 -67.52
CA ARG A 501 -9.72 -4.33 -68.91
C ARG A 501 -8.88 -5.21 -69.84
N LYS A 502 -8.14 -6.17 -69.29
CA LYS A 502 -7.46 -7.21 -70.04
C LYS A 502 -8.35 -8.44 -70.10
#